data_AF-A0A2J7PRY0-F1
#
_entry.id   AF-A0A2J7PRY0-F1
#
_cell.length_a   1.000
_cell.length_b   1.000
_cell.length_c   1.000
_cell.angle_alpha   90.00
_cell.angle_beta   90.00
_cell.angle_gamma   90.00
#
_symmetry.space_group_name_H-M   'P 1'
#
loop_
_entity.id
_entity.type
_entity.pdbx_description
1 polymer ?
#
loop_
_entity_poly.entity_id
_entity_poly.type
_entity_poly.pdbx_seq_one_letter_code
_entity_poly.pdbx_strand_id
1 'polypeptide(L)'
;MVPKKKLSKKEKLRLAAEQAELQRIEQDKERQRLIQEEKARVEREKVAAEEKAKRDVAEQAVRVVQLQETVALFRELSEKMYKMKLEKQANNEWKQYMKCDGLPDPASLSEMNTYIYLWRSVEERGQLDVVVKKTAEVLRLLDAMQELIDNALGVSPGRVENWKQVRNDFRMEQQFDLDRASYLILRNIEENMQLSGLNEVHYMKKFDAFVLCLWSLLPLPTPSVPLSKMERPPLAFNFVDVGVTVNLPDSLLDVLLVVRAMLVKYDHFSDLCPSWVPNPLPEEEQKDLYEMSLVEWNTKCEIQVLVDRENDRRAKLAAKIAELKPALPATDDTRHTKSVSKDGRPTSQTSLLESELLELQQIQQTPIKTASEIYAEQEDEKQATVKLQYCVELKPYELNLRKYMILGGVYHIDLLQQPPQPQELHDKSTITVLEVPTQLSPVEFHEKYVPPPPPEPGQRRLPEEIEAELKKQEKELEKLALISIE
;
A
#
# COMPACT_ATOMS: atom_id res chain seq x y z
N MET A 1 42.17 59.39 76.30
CA MET A 1 42.88 59.15 75.02
C MET A 1 44.12 58.29 75.31
N VAL A 2 44.13 57.03 74.85
CA VAL A 2 45.34 56.22 74.59
C VAL A 2 45.02 55.37 73.35
N PRO A 3 45.88 55.32 72.32
CA PRO A 3 45.45 55.16 70.93
C PRO A 3 45.31 53.70 70.47
N LYS A 4 44.28 53.42 69.65
CA LYS A 4 44.18 52.18 68.85
C LYS A 4 45.38 52.12 67.90
N LYS A 5 46.29 51.17 68.14
CA LYS A 5 47.43 50.87 67.27
C LYS A 5 46.90 50.50 65.87
N LYS A 6 47.16 51.37 64.89
CA LYS A 6 46.91 51.13 63.46
C LYS A 6 47.81 49.97 63.02
N LEU A 7 47.24 48.83 62.61
CA LEU A 7 47.98 47.78 61.92
C LEU A 7 48.71 48.39 60.71
N SER A 8 49.98 48.07 60.55
CA SER A 8 50.83 48.60 59.49
C SER A 8 50.30 48.18 58.12
N LYS A 9 50.36 49.08 57.14
CA LYS A 9 50.00 48.83 55.73
C LYS A 9 50.71 47.57 55.19
N LYS A 10 51.89 47.24 55.74
CA LYS A 10 52.71 46.08 55.41
C LYS A 10 52.18 44.76 56.01
N GLU A 11 51.57 44.77 57.19
CA GLU A 11 50.98 43.57 57.82
C GLU A 11 49.65 43.19 57.17
N LYS A 12 48.80 44.18 56.81
CA LYS A 12 47.57 43.92 56.03
C LYS A 12 47.87 43.35 54.64
N LEU A 13 48.93 43.82 53.98
CA LEU A 13 49.40 43.28 52.70
C LEU A 13 49.97 41.86 52.83
N ARG A 14 50.68 41.57 53.92
CA ARG A 14 51.20 40.21 54.18
C ARG A 14 50.08 39.22 54.49
N LEU A 15 49.10 39.62 55.31
CA LEU A 15 47.94 38.77 55.65
C LEU A 15 47.04 38.54 54.42
N ALA A 16 46.86 39.55 53.57
CA ALA A 16 46.14 39.42 52.30
C ALA A 16 46.90 38.56 51.28
N ALA A 17 48.24 38.65 51.23
CA ALA A 17 49.07 37.77 50.40
C ALA A 17 49.03 36.32 50.89
N GLU A 18 49.09 36.08 52.20
CA GLU A 18 49.00 34.76 52.81
C GLU A 18 47.60 34.14 52.65
N GLN A 19 46.53 34.95 52.75
CA GLN A 19 45.16 34.52 52.44
C GLN A 19 44.96 34.24 50.94
N ALA A 20 45.56 35.03 50.04
CA ALA A 20 45.51 34.78 48.61
C ALA A 20 46.35 33.55 48.19
N GLU A 21 47.47 33.29 48.87
CA GLU A 21 48.31 32.11 48.67
C GLU A 21 47.61 30.84 49.20
N LEU A 22 46.95 30.92 50.37
CA LEU A 22 46.10 29.85 50.89
C LEU A 22 44.89 29.58 49.97
N GLN A 23 44.21 30.62 49.48
CA GLN A 23 43.11 30.47 48.50
C GLN A 23 43.60 29.87 47.18
N ARG A 24 44.83 30.18 46.73
CA ARG A 24 45.44 29.54 45.56
C ARG A 24 45.75 28.07 45.82
N ILE A 25 46.35 27.75 46.97
CA ILE A 25 46.62 26.36 47.36
C ILE A 25 45.31 25.57 47.49
N GLU A 26 44.24 26.19 47.97
CA GLU A 26 42.92 25.59 48.10
C GLU A 26 42.23 25.40 46.73
N GLN A 27 42.28 26.39 45.84
CA GLN A 27 41.80 26.30 44.45
C GLN A 27 42.59 25.29 43.60
N ASP A 28 43.91 25.20 43.80
CA ASP A 28 44.76 24.22 43.11
C ASP A 28 44.47 22.79 43.63
N LYS A 29 44.23 22.63 44.94
CA LYS A 29 43.77 21.35 45.52
C LYS A 29 42.38 20.97 45.04
N GLU A 30 41.46 21.92 44.92
CA GLU A 30 40.10 21.70 44.42
C GLU A 30 40.11 21.33 42.92
N ARG A 31 40.91 22.03 42.10
CA ARG A 31 41.17 21.64 40.71
C ARG A 31 41.78 20.25 40.60
N GLN A 32 42.75 19.91 41.44
CA GLN A 32 43.34 18.56 41.44
C GLN A 32 42.32 17.49 41.83
N ARG A 33 41.40 17.77 42.77
CA ARG A 33 40.29 16.86 43.09
C ARG A 33 39.33 16.68 41.92
N LEU A 34 38.92 17.78 41.26
CA LEU A 34 38.04 17.73 40.09
C LEU A 34 38.69 16.94 38.93
N ILE A 35 39.99 17.12 38.69
CA ILE A 35 40.73 16.35 37.69
C ILE A 35 40.82 14.87 38.07
N GLN A 36 41.02 14.55 39.35
CA GLN A 36 41.04 13.15 39.82
C GLN A 36 39.66 12.49 39.72
N GLU A 37 38.60 13.22 40.03
CA GLU A 37 37.21 12.76 39.93
C GLU A 37 36.79 12.55 38.46
N GLU A 38 37.13 13.47 37.56
CA GLU A 38 36.94 13.32 36.12
C GLU A 38 37.73 12.13 35.55
N LYS A 39 39.00 11.96 35.93
CA LYS A 39 39.79 10.78 35.55
C LYS A 39 39.17 9.48 36.06
N ALA A 40 38.65 9.48 37.29
CA ALA A 40 37.97 8.32 37.85
C ALA A 40 36.63 8.04 37.13
N ARG A 41 35.90 9.06 36.67
CA ARG A 41 34.69 8.90 35.86
C ARG A 41 35.01 8.27 34.51
N VAL A 42 36.01 8.80 33.80
CA VAL A 42 36.45 8.28 32.50
C VAL A 42 36.94 6.83 32.60
N GLU A 43 37.67 6.48 33.66
CA GLU A 43 38.11 5.10 33.89
C GLU A 43 36.94 4.16 34.16
N ARG A 44 35.95 4.59 34.96
CA ARG A 44 34.71 3.82 35.19
C ARG A 44 33.91 3.62 33.90
N GLU A 45 33.81 4.66 33.07
CA GLU A 45 33.14 4.61 31.77
C GLU A 45 33.83 3.61 30.83
N LYS A 46 35.18 3.60 30.79
CA LYS A 46 35.95 2.63 30.01
C LYS A 46 35.73 1.19 30.48
N VAL A 47 35.82 0.95 31.78
CA VAL A 47 35.59 -0.39 32.35
C VAL A 47 34.15 -0.85 32.08
N ALA A 48 33.17 0.04 32.22
CA ALA A 48 31.77 -0.29 31.92
C ALA A 48 31.56 -0.61 30.42
N ALA A 49 32.21 0.13 29.52
CA ALA A 49 32.17 -0.13 28.08
C ALA A 49 32.81 -1.48 27.72
N GLU A 50 33.97 -1.81 28.30
CA GLU A 50 34.61 -3.12 28.09
C GLU A 50 33.77 -4.28 28.62
N GLU A 51 33.16 -4.13 29.81
CA GLU A 51 32.25 -5.16 30.33
C GLU A 51 31.01 -5.31 29.45
N LYS A 52 30.43 -4.21 28.96
CA LYS A 52 29.31 -4.24 28.03
C LYS A 52 29.69 -4.98 26.75
N ALA A 53 30.84 -4.67 26.13
CA ALA A 53 31.32 -5.34 24.94
C ALA A 53 31.50 -6.86 25.15
N LYS A 54 32.02 -7.28 26.32
CA LYS A 54 32.12 -8.71 26.66
C LYS A 54 30.76 -9.38 26.79
N ARG A 55 29.77 -8.71 27.40
CA ARG A 55 28.39 -9.22 27.50
C ARG A 55 27.75 -9.34 26.12
N ASP A 56 27.88 -8.31 25.28
CA ASP A 56 27.30 -8.29 23.94
C ASP A 56 27.87 -9.41 23.05
N VAL A 57 29.18 -9.67 23.12
CA VAL A 57 29.82 -10.80 22.41
C VAL A 57 29.29 -12.15 22.91
N ALA A 58 29.15 -12.32 24.23
CA ALA A 58 28.63 -13.56 24.81
C ALA A 58 27.16 -13.78 24.43
N GLU A 59 26.34 -12.73 24.47
CA GLU A 59 24.94 -12.79 24.05
C GLU A 59 24.83 -13.14 22.57
N GLN A 60 25.66 -12.53 21.71
CA GLN A 60 25.68 -12.85 20.28
C GLN A 60 26.07 -14.30 20.03
N ALA A 61 27.05 -14.84 20.76
CA ALA A 61 27.45 -16.23 20.63
C ALA A 61 26.29 -17.19 20.95
N VAL A 62 25.51 -16.88 21.98
CA VAL A 62 24.29 -17.64 22.32
C VAL A 62 23.22 -17.48 21.23
N ARG A 63 22.99 -16.24 20.75
CA ARG A 63 22.01 -15.94 19.69
C ARG A 63 22.31 -16.71 18.40
N VAL A 64 23.59 -16.78 18.00
CA VAL A 64 24.05 -17.54 16.83
C VAL A 64 23.64 -19.00 16.91
N VAL A 65 23.91 -19.67 18.03
CA VAL A 65 23.55 -21.09 18.22
C VAL A 65 22.04 -21.27 18.18
N GLN A 66 21.29 -20.44 18.91
CA GLN A 66 19.82 -20.51 18.96
C GLN A 66 19.18 -20.30 17.57
N LEU A 67 19.64 -19.30 16.81
CA LEU A 67 19.08 -19.00 15.50
C LEU A 67 19.45 -20.07 14.47
N GLN A 68 20.66 -20.63 14.52
CA GLN A 68 21.03 -21.76 13.67
C GLN A 68 20.10 -22.97 13.89
N GLU A 69 19.86 -23.34 15.15
CA GLU A 69 18.94 -24.43 15.50
C GLU A 69 17.51 -24.12 15.04
N THR A 70 17.05 -22.88 15.25
CA THR A 70 15.70 -22.44 14.87
C THR A 70 15.50 -22.46 13.35
N VAL A 71 16.46 -21.95 12.58
CA VAL A 71 16.42 -21.98 11.11
C VAL A 71 16.48 -23.41 10.59
N ALA A 72 17.31 -24.28 11.18
CA ALA A 72 17.36 -25.69 10.84
C ALA A 72 16.00 -26.38 11.08
N LEU A 73 15.34 -26.09 12.20
CA LEU A 73 14.00 -26.57 12.50
C LEU A 73 12.97 -26.06 11.47
N PHE A 74 12.99 -24.78 11.12
CA PHE A 74 12.08 -24.24 10.10
C PHE A 74 12.29 -24.88 8.73
N ARG A 75 13.54 -25.18 8.36
CA ARG A 75 13.85 -25.93 7.13
C ARG A 75 13.26 -27.34 7.18
N GLU A 76 13.45 -28.06 8.29
CA GLU A 76 12.88 -29.40 8.47
C GLU A 76 11.35 -29.40 8.41
N LEU A 77 10.70 -28.44 9.07
CA LEU A 77 9.25 -28.26 9.04
C LEU A 77 8.74 -27.94 7.62
N SER A 78 9.47 -27.10 6.89
CA SER A 78 9.15 -26.75 5.50
C SER A 78 9.24 -27.97 4.58
N GLU A 79 10.28 -28.81 4.73
CA GLU A 79 10.42 -30.06 3.99
C GLU A 79 9.31 -31.07 4.33
N LYS A 80 8.95 -31.20 5.62
CA LYS A 80 7.82 -32.03 6.06
C LYS A 80 6.50 -31.53 5.46
N MET A 81 6.25 -30.22 5.50
CA MET A 81 5.07 -29.61 4.89
C MET A 81 5.03 -29.88 3.38
N TYR A 82 6.16 -29.75 2.68
CA TYR A 82 6.26 -30.04 1.26
C TYR A 82 5.88 -31.50 0.94
N LYS A 83 6.39 -32.47 1.71
CA LYS A 83 6.01 -33.89 1.58
C LYS A 83 4.51 -34.12 1.82
N MET A 84 3.95 -33.52 2.88
CA MET A 84 2.52 -33.62 3.16
C MET A 84 1.66 -33.05 2.02
N LYS A 85 2.09 -31.94 1.40
CA LYS A 85 1.36 -31.37 0.26
C LYS A 85 1.43 -32.27 -0.98
N LEU A 86 2.57 -32.91 -1.24
CA LEU A 86 2.70 -33.92 -2.32
C LEU A 86 1.78 -35.13 -2.08
N GLU A 87 1.71 -35.63 -0.84
CA GLU A 87 0.79 -36.72 -0.48
C GLU A 87 -0.68 -36.30 -0.65
N LYS A 88 -1.04 -35.07 -0.24
CA LYS A 88 -2.38 -34.50 -0.46
C LYS A 88 -2.70 -34.43 -1.95
N GLN A 89 -1.77 -33.97 -2.78
CA GLN A 89 -1.95 -33.90 -4.22
C GLN A 89 -2.18 -35.28 -4.84
N ALA A 90 -1.34 -36.28 -4.52
CA ALA A 90 -1.50 -37.64 -5.01
C ALA A 90 -2.85 -38.25 -4.60
N ASN A 91 -3.31 -37.99 -3.37
CA ASN A 91 -4.63 -38.42 -2.92
C ASN A 91 -5.77 -37.70 -3.66
N ASN A 92 -5.61 -36.42 -3.98
CA ASN A 92 -6.59 -35.67 -4.78
C ASN A 92 -6.65 -36.18 -6.22
N GLU A 93 -5.51 -36.46 -6.84
CA GLU A 93 -5.42 -37.09 -8.17
C GLU A 93 -6.13 -38.45 -8.18
N TRP A 94 -5.91 -39.27 -7.15
CA TRP A 94 -6.62 -40.54 -6.98
C TRP A 94 -8.14 -40.38 -6.83
N LYS A 95 -8.58 -39.42 -6.01
CA LYS A 95 -10.01 -39.12 -5.85
C LYS A 95 -10.64 -38.64 -7.15
N GLN A 96 -9.93 -37.80 -7.91
CA GLN A 96 -10.39 -37.31 -9.20
C GLN A 96 -10.54 -38.47 -10.20
N TYR A 97 -9.55 -39.36 -10.25
CA TYR A 97 -9.61 -40.57 -11.06
C TYR A 97 -10.83 -41.45 -10.74
N MET A 98 -11.22 -41.54 -9.47
CA MET A 98 -12.36 -42.35 -9.01
C MET A 98 -13.73 -41.67 -9.16
N LYS A 99 -13.78 -40.37 -9.40
CA LYS A 99 -15.02 -39.57 -9.30
C LYS A 99 -16.03 -39.89 -10.42
N CYS A 100 -15.55 -40.27 -11.61
CA CYS A 100 -16.34 -40.66 -12.77
C CYS A 100 -17.62 -39.83 -13.00
N ASP A 101 -17.55 -38.51 -12.87
CA ASP A 101 -18.70 -37.59 -12.98
C ASP A 101 -18.92 -37.06 -14.40
N GLY A 102 -18.07 -37.45 -15.36
CA GLY A 102 -18.15 -37.02 -16.76
C GLY A 102 -17.62 -35.60 -17.00
N LEU A 103 -17.09 -34.93 -15.97
CA LEU A 103 -16.41 -33.64 -16.09
C LEU A 103 -14.94 -33.84 -16.45
N PRO A 104 -14.31 -32.87 -17.15
CA PRO A 104 -12.89 -32.95 -17.49
C PRO A 104 -12.02 -32.91 -16.23
N ASP A 105 -10.86 -33.56 -16.26
CA ASP A 105 -9.86 -33.40 -15.21
C ASP A 105 -9.22 -31.98 -15.28
N PRO A 106 -9.35 -31.15 -14.23
CA PRO A 106 -8.73 -29.82 -14.18
C PRO A 106 -7.20 -29.83 -14.35
N ALA A 107 -6.53 -30.93 -14.01
CA ALA A 107 -5.08 -31.07 -14.21
C ALA A 107 -4.69 -31.33 -15.69
N SER A 108 -5.64 -31.80 -16.50
CA SER A 108 -5.50 -32.15 -17.91
C SER A 108 -5.94 -31.01 -18.82
N LEU A 109 -4.97 -30.23 -19.30
CA LEU A 109 -5.23 -29.12 -20.23
C LEU A 109 -5.96 -29.56 -21.51
N SER A 110 -5.69 -30.78 -22.00
CA SER A 110 -6.34 -31.30 -23.20
C SER A 110 -7.83 -31.51 -22.98
N GLU A 111 -8.22 -32.16 -21.88
CA GLU A 111 -9.62 -32.42 -21.57
C GLU A 111 -10.38 -31.12 -21.32
N MET A 112 -9.77 -30.19 -20.59
CA MET A 112 -10.33 -28.86 -20.34
C MET A 112 -10.59 -28.09 -21.65
N ASN A 113 -9.65 -28.11 -22.58
CA ASN A 113 -9.83 -27.48 -23.90
C ASN A 113 -10.89 -28.18 -24.75
N THR A 114 -10.93 -29.51 -24.73
CA THR A 114 -11.99 -30.28 -25.39
C THR A 114 -13.36 -29.93 -24.81
N TYR A 115 -13.46 -29.78 -23.49
CA TYR A 115 -14.70 -29.39 -22.83
C TYR A 115 -15.18 -28.00 -23.26
N ILE A 116 -14.30 -27.01 -23.35
CA ILE A 116 -14.62 -25.68 -23.90
C ILE A 116 -15.15 -25.81 -25.35
N TYR A 117 -14.44 -26.58 -26.18
CA TYR A 117 -14.86 -26.78 -27.57
C TYR A 117 -16.26 -27.38 -27.66
N LEU A 118 -16.54 -28.44 -26.90
CA LEU A 118 -17.85 -29.08 -26.84
C LEU A 118 -18.93 -28.14 -26.31
N TRP A 119 -18.61 -27.33 -25.29
CA TRP A 119 -19.50 -26.31 -24.76
C TRP A 119 -19.92 -25.31 -25.83
N ARG A 120 -18.98 -24.83 -26.65
CA ARG A 120 -19.27 -23.90 -27.75
C ARG A 120 -20.21 -24.48 -28.81
N SER A 121 -20.27 -25.80 -28.95
CA SER A 121 -21.09 -26.50 -29.94
C SER A 121 -22.47 -26.92 -29.45
N VAL A 122 -22.84 -26.62 -28.21
CA VAL A 122 -24.17 -26.97 -27.67
C VAL A 122 -25.25 -26.11 -28.35
N GLU A 123 -26.29 -26.75 -28.90
CA GLU A 123 -27.40 -26.04 -29.57
C GLU A 123 -28.22 -25.19 -28.60
N GLU A 124 -28.48 -25.71 -27.40
CA GLU A 124 -29.23 -25.06 -26.32
C GLU A 124 -28.39 -24.02 -25.56
N ARG A 125 -27.20 -23.68 -26.07
CA ARG A 125 -26.29 -22.75 -25.40
C ARG A 125 -26.93 -21.39 -25.18
N GLY A 126 -26.79 -20.89 -23.95
CA GLY A 126 -27.39 -19.63 -23.52
C GLY A 126 -28.85 -19.75 -23.07
N GLN A 127 -29.53 -20.89 -23.22
CA GLN A 127 -30.83 -21.06 -22.57
C GLN A 127 -30.65 -21.01 -21.05
N LEU A 128 -31.48 -20.24 -20.35
CA LEU A 128 -31.24 -19.90 -18.95
C LEU A 128 -31.11 -21.13 -18.05
N ASP A 129 -31.96 -22.14 -18.20
CA ASP A 129 -31.91 -23.36 -17.38
C ASP A 129 -30.63 -24.18 -17.63
N VAL A 130 -30.11 -24.15 -18.86
CA VAL A 130 -28.84 -24.77 -19.23
C VAL A 130 -27.68 -23.97 -18.63
N VAL A 131 -27.72 -22.64 -18.74
CA VAL A 131 -26.68 -21.75 -18.20
C VAL A 131 -26.57 -21.88 -16.69
N VAL A 132 -27.69 -21.98 -15.96
CA VAL A 132 -27.66 -22.14 -14.49
C VAL A 132 -26.95 -23.43 -14.09
N LYS A 133 -27.27 -24.55 -14.73
CA LYS A 133 -26.59 -25.84 -14.48
C LYS A 133 -25.12 -25.78 -14.86
N LYS A 134 -24.82 -25.22 -16.04
CA LYS A 134 -23.47 -25.08 -16.57
C LYS A 134 -22.60 -24.21 -15.66
N THR A 135 -23.15 -23.12 -15.12
CA THR A 135 -22.48 -22.24 -14.17
C THR A 135 -22.01 -23.01 -12.94
N ALA A 136 -22.87 -23.85 -12.35
CA ALA A 136 -22.49 -24.65 -11.19
C ALA A 136 -21.40 -25.71 -11.50
N GLU A 137 -21.37 -26.25 -12.71
CA GLU A 137 -20.28 -27.13 -13.17
C GLU A 137 -18.97 -26.38 -13.37
N VAL A 138 -19.03 -25.25 -14.08
CA VAL A 138 -17.87 -24.43 -14.43
C VAL A 138 -17.22 -23.84 -13.18
N LEU A 139 -17.99 -23.35 -12.21
CA LEU A 139 -17.43 -22.83 -10.95
C LEU A 139 -16.66 -23.91 -10.19
N ARG A 140 -17.19 -25.14 -10.11
CA ARG A 140 -16.46 -26.27 -9.47
C ARG A 140 -15.16 -26.61 -10.20
N LEU A 141 -15.14 -26.53 -11.53
CA LEU A 141 -13.92 -26.73 -12.32
C LEU A 141 -12.92 -25.59 -12.10
N LEU A 142 -13.38 -24.35 -12.07
CA LEU A 142 -12.55 -23.17 -11.80
C LEU A 142 -11.93 -23.22 -10.40
N ASP A 143 -12.68 -23.61 -9.37
CA ASP A 143 -12.17 -23.79 -8.01
C ASP A 143 -11.07 -24.86 -7.96
N ALA A 144 -11.28 -25.99 -8.64
CA ALA A 144 -10.29 -27.05 -8.72
C ALA A 144 -9.03 -26.62 -9.49
N MET A 145 -9.18 -25.86 -10.59
CA MET A 145 -8.05 -25.25 -11.29
C MET A 145 -7.30 -24.25 -10.41
N GLN A 146 -8.01 -23.46 -9.61
CA GLN A 146 -7.41 -22.46 -8.73
C GLN A 146 -6.54 -23.13 -7.66
N GLU A 147 -7.01 -24.22 -7.04
CA GLU A 147 -6.21 -25.02 -6.09
C GLU A 147 -4.92 -25.58 -6.74
N LEU A 148 -4.97 -25.97 -8.02
CA LEU A 148 -3.79 -26.41 -8.78
C LEU A 148 -2.80 -25.28 -9.06
N ILE A 149 -3.31 -24.09 -9.39
CA ILE A 149 -2.49 -22.90 -9.65
C ILE A 149 -1.81 -22.43 -8.35
N ASP A 150 -2.55 -22.38 -7.24
CA ASP A 150 -2.04 -21.91 -5.95
C ASP A 150 -1.08 -22.91 -5.30
N ASN A 151 -1.24 -24.21 -5.59
CA ASN A 151 -0.40 -25.28 -5.07
C ASN A 151 0.37 -26.02 -6.19
N ALA A 152 0.97 -25.28 -7.12
CA ALA A 152 1.72 -25.83 -8.25
C ALA A 152 3.08 -26.46 -7.85
N LEU A 153 3.05 -27.57 -7.11
CA LEU A 153 4.24 -28.25 -6.58
C LEU A 153 4.98 -29.01 -7.69
N GLY A 154 6.26 -28.68 -7.91
CA GLY A 154 7.08 -29.36 -8.91
C GLY A 154 6.63 -29.15 -10.36
N VAL A 155 5.75 -28.17 -10.60
CA VAL A 155 5.22 -27.83 -11.92
C VAL A 155 6.05 -26.71 -12.53
N SER A 156 6.33 -26.77 -13.83
CA SER A 156 7.06 -25.72 -14.52
C SER A 156 6.24 -24.42 -14.60
N PRO A 157 6.86 -23.23 -14.52
CA PRO A 157 6.14 -21.96 -14.62
C PRO A 157 5.30 -21.83 -15.90
N GLY A 158 5.80 -22.34 -17.02
CA GLY A 158 5.06 -22.35 -18.29
C GLY A 158 3.78 -23.19 -18.25
N ARG A 159 3.76 -24.30 -17.49
CA ARG A 159 2.54 -25.10 -17.32
C ARG A 159 1.52 -24.39 -16.43
N VAL A 160 1.96 -23.68 -15.39
CA VAL A 160 1.09 -22.84 -14.57
C VAL A 160 0.45 -21.73 -15.40
N GLU A 161 1.22 -21.12 -16.31
CA GLU A 161 0.69 -20.09 -17.21
C GLU A 161 -0.35 -20.67 -18.17
N ASN A 162 -0.14 -21.87 -18.70
CA ASN A 162 -1.15 -22.56 -19.52
C ASN A 162 -2.43 -22.84 -18.73
N TRP A 163 -2.33 -23.22 -17.44
CA TRP A 163 -3.52 -23.39 -16.59
C TRP A 163 -4.26 -22.07 -16.38
N LYS A 164 -3.54 -20.97 -16.13
CA LYS A 164 -4.13 -19.62 -16.02
C LYS A 164 -4.85 -19.22 -17.30
N GLN A 165 -4.26 -19.50 -18.46
CA GLN A 165 -4.87 -19.22 -19.75
C GLN A 165 -6.20 -19.98 -19.93
N VAL A 166 -6.19 -21.31 -19.75
CA VAL A 166 -7.42 -22.11 -19.87
C VAL A 166 -8.48 -21.68 -18.86
N ARG A 167 -8.08 -21.36 -17.62
CA ARG A 167 -8.99 -20.81 -16.61
C ARG A 167 -9.64 -19.51 -17.09
N ASN A 168 -8.87 -18.62 -17.70
CA ASN A 168 -9.39 -17.38 -18.27
C ASN A 168 -10.35 -17.66 -19.45
N ASP A 169 -10.06 -18.66 -20.28
CA ASP A 169 -10.98 -19.08 -21.34
C ASP A 169 -12.32 -19.57 -20.77
N PHE A 170 -12.32 -20.40 -19.73
CA PHE A 170 -13.56 -20.80 -19.02
C PHE A 170 -14.32 -19.60 -18.46
N ARG A 171 -13.63 -18.62 -17.88
CA ARG A 171 -14.25 -17.38 -17.37
C ARG A 171 -14.91 -16.58 -18.49
N MET A 172 -14.27 -16.48 -19.66
CA MET A 172 -14.83 -15.81 -20.84
C MET A 172 -16.06 -16.54 -21.38
N GLU A 173 -16.02 -17.87 -21.49
CA GLU A 173 -17.18 -18.65 -21.94
C GLU A 173 -18.35 -18.55 -20.96
N GLN A 174 -18.07 -18.53 -19.65
CA GLN A 174 -19.08 -18.34 -18.62
C GLN A 174 -19.76 -16.97 -18.74
N GLN A 175 -18.99 -15.91 -18.93
CA GLN A 175 -19.53 -14.58 -19.14
C GLN A 175 -20.37 -14.52 -20.42
N PHE A 176 -19.87 -15.11 -21.52
CA PHE A 176 -20.59 -15.17 -22.78
C PHE A 176 -21.95 -15.87 -22.63
N ASP A 177 -22.02 -16.98 -21.89
CA ASP A 177 -23.28 -17.70 -21.68
C ASP A 177 -24.30 -16.88 -20.89
N LEU A 178 -23.86 -16.14 -19.87
CA LEU A 178 -24.72 -15.22 -19.10
C LEU A 178 -25.22 -14.05 -19.97
N ASP A 179 -24.35 -13.50 -20.81
CA ASP A 179 -24.69 -12.46 -21.78
C ASP A 179 -25.68 -12.98 -22.82
N ARG A 180 -25.46 -14.20 -23.31
CA ARG A 180 -26.34 -14.87 -24.27
C ARG A 180 -27.71 -15.18 -23.66
N ALA A 181 -27.77 -15.62 -22.41
CA ALA A 181 -29.04 -15.83 -21.70
C ALA A 181 -29.83 -14.53 -21.57
N SER A 182 -29.14 -13.45 -21.21
CA SER A 182 -29.74 -12.11 -21.17
C SER A 182 -30.28 -11.72 -22.55
N TYR A 183 -29.49 -11.91 -23.62
CA TYR A 183 -29.91 -11.61 -25.00
C TYR A 183 -31.14 -12.40 -25.44
N LEU A 184 -31.21 -13.70 -25.14
CA LEU A 184 -32.35 -14.54 -25.52
C LEU A 184 -33.64 -14.12 -24.82
N ILE A 185 -33.56 -13.69 -23.56
CA ILE A 185 -34.71 -13.10 -22.85
C ILE A 185 -35.15 -11.81 -23.54
N LEU A 186 -34.19 -10.93 -23.83
CA LEU A 186 -34.43 -9.61 -24.44
C LEU A 186 -34.93 -9.65 -25.88
N ARG A 187 -34.84 -10.80 -26.55
CA ARG A 187 -35.34 -10.97 -27.92
C ARG A 187 -36.87 -10.90 -28.00
N ASN A 188 -37.58 -11.22 -26.91
CA ASN A 188 -39.02 -11.07 -26.84
C ASN A 188 -39.41 -10.57 -25.44
N ILE A 189 -39.25 -9.27 -25.20
CA ILE A 189 -39.51 -8.70 -23.88
C ILE A 189 -40.98 -8.72 -23.50
N GLU A 190 -41.90 -8.73 -24.48
CA GLU A 190 -43.33 -8.79 -24.24
C GLU A 190 -43.76 -10.13 -23.65
N GLU A 191 -43.21 -11.24 -24.16
CA GLU A 191 -43.51 -12.59 -23.63
C GLU A 191 -42.63 -12.96 -22.42
N ASN A 192 -41.36 -12.56 -22.41
CA ASN A 192 -40.39 -13.09 -21.45
C ASN A 192 -40.28 -12.25 -20.17
N MET A 193 -40.76 -11.00 -20.17
CA MET A 193 -40.65 -10.07 -19.04
C MET A 193 -42.03 -9.71 -18.47
N GLN A 194 -42.06 -9.25 -17.23
CA GLN A 194 -43.28 -8.84 -16.53
C GLN A 194 -43.58 -7.37 -16.83
N LEU A 195 -44.76 -7.09 -17.37
CA LEU A 195 -45.25 -5.73 -17.59
C LEU A 195 -45.68 -5.08 -16.27
N SER A 196 -45.19 -3.88 -16.04
CA SER A 196 -45.56 -2.95 -14.99
C SER A 196 -46.10 -1.67 -15.62
N GLY A 197 -47.25 -1.19 -15.15
CA GLY A 197 -47.85 0.03 -15.69
C GLY A 197 -48.28 -0.10 -17.17
N LEU A 198 -47.83 0.83 -18.01
CA LEU A 198 -48.25 0.93 -19.41
C LEU A 198 -47.27 0.31 -20.41
N ASN A 199 -45.97 0.47 -20.19
CA ASN A 199 -44.92 0.02 -21.10
C ASN A 199 -43.63 -0.40 -20.39
N GLU A 200 -43.58 -0.36 -19.07
CA GLU A 200 -42.37 -0.70 -18.33
C GLU A 200 -42.30 -2.22 -18.16
N VAL A 201 -41.19 -2.85 -18.51
CA VAL A 201 -41.03 -4.31 -18.38
C VAL A 201 -39.83 -4.66 -17.53
N HIS A 202 -40.01 -5.68 -16.69
CA HIS A 202 -39.00 -6.12 -15.74
C HIS A 202 -38.78 -7.62 -15.81
N TYR A 203 -37.53 -8.04 -15.68
CA TYR A 203 -37.15 -9.42 -15.46
C TYR A 203 -36.39 -9.51 -14.17
N MET A 204 -36.72 -10.48 -13.32
CA MET A 204 -36.03 -10.70 -12.06
C MET A 204 -36.03 -12.18 -11.74
N LYS A 205 -34.83 -12.79 -11.69
CA LYS A 205 -34.65 -14.15 -11.19
C LYS A 205 -33.38 -14.27 -10.34
N LYS A 206 -33.52 -14.96 -9.21
CA LYS A 206 -32.43 -15.32 -8.31
C LYS A 206 -32.01 -16.77 -8.54
N PHE A 207 -30.71 -16.99 -8.62
CA PHE A 207 -30.09 -18.30 -8.67
C PHE A 207 -29.03 -18.43 -7.56
N ASP A 208 -28.50 -19.63 -7.40
CA ASP A 208 -27.48 -19.91 -6.40
C ASP A 208 -26.20 -19.11 -6.68
N ALA A 209 -25.74 -19.10 -7.94
CA ALA A 209 -24.48 -18.46 -8.34
C ALA A 209 -24.61 -16.98 -8.71
N PHE A 210 -25.80 -16.51 -9.12
CA PHE A 210 -26.01 -15.13 -9.55
C PHE A 210 -27.47 -14.68 -9.42
N VAL A 211 -27.72 -13.38 -9.51
CA VAL A 211 -29.04 -12.78 -9.64
C VAL A 211 -29.07 -11.98 -10.94
N LEU A 212 -30.11 -12.16 -11.76
CA LEU A 212 -30.27 -11.46 -13.03
C LEU A 212 -31.52 -10.58 -12.99
N CYS A 213 -31.30 -9.28 -13.16
CA CYS A 213 -32.34 -8.29 -13.30
C CYS A 213 -32.21 -7.55 -14.64
N LEU A 214 -33.32 -7.40 -15.36
CA LEU A 214 -33.40 -6.63 -16.60
C LEU A 214 -34.55 -5.64 -16.52
N TRP A 215 -34.36 -4.47 -17.09
CA TRP A 215 -35.36 -3.41 -17.20
C TRP A 215 -35.36 -2.86 -18.63
N SER A 216 -36.54 -2.61 -19.18
CA SER A 216 -36.68 -1.95 -20.49
C SER A 216 -38.08 -1.34 -20.63
N LEU A 217 -38.30 -0.61 -21.72
CA LEU A 217 -39.59 -0.06 -22.09
C LEU A 217 -40.07 -0.69 -23.40
N LEU A 218 -41.33 -1.13 -23.42
CA LEU A 218 -42.02 -1.46 -24.66
C LEU A 218 -42.18 -0.20 -25.51
N PRO A 219 -41.88 -0.26 -26.82
CA PRO A 219 -42.10 0.86 -27.71
C PRO A 219 -43.61 1.13 -27.82
N LEU A 220 -44.04 2.30 -27.34
CA LEU A 220 -45.41 2.75 -27.51
C LEU A 220 -45.58 3.44 -28.88
N PRO A 221 -46.79 3.41 -29.48
CA PRO A 221 -47.09 4.21 -30.65
C PRO A 221 -46.77 5.68 -30.38
N THR A 222 -45.98 6.30 -31.26
CA THR A 222 -45.58 7.69 -31.09
C THR A 222 -46.83 8.59 -31.15
N PRO A 223 -47.13 9.38 -30.11
CA PRO A 223 -48.29 10.27 -30.13
C PRO A 223 -48.10 11.31 -31.25
N SER A 224 -49.19 11.65 -31.95
CA SER A 224 -49.17 12.62 -33.06
C SER A 224 -48.73 14.03 -32.62
N VAL A 225 -48.76 14.31 -31.32
CA VAL A 225 -48.20 15.51 -30.68
C VAL A 225 -47.11 15.06 -29.70
N PRO A 226 -45.85 15.51 -29.85
CA PRO A 226 -44.80 15.19 -28.89
C PRO A 226 -45.15 15.73 -27.51
N LEU A 227 -45.16 14.87 -26.50
CA LEU A 227 -45.28 15.31 -25.10
C LEU A 227 -44.10 16.22 -24.75
N SER A 228 -44.40 17.28 -23.98
CA SER A 228 -43.37 18.17 -23.42
C SER A 228 -42.40 17.37 -22.56
N LYS A 229 -41.11 17.76 -22.51
CA LYS A 229 -40.10 17.08 -21.67
C LYS A 229 -40.54 16.98 -20.20
N MET A 230 -41.27 17.99 -19.69
CA MET A 230 -41.76 18.02 -18.31
C MET A 230 -42.92 17.04 -18.03
N GLU A 231 -43.54 16.48 -19.06
CA GLU A 231 -44.68 15.57 -18.92
C GLU A 231 -44.27 14.10 -19.08
N ARG A 232 -43.00 13.82 -19.41
CA ARG A 232 -42.50 12.46 -19.56
C ARG A 232 -42.04 11.93 -18.19
N PRO A 233 -42.39 10.68 -17.84
CA PRO A 233 -41.91 10.08 -16.61
C PRO A 233 -40.37 9.94 -16.64
N PRO A 234 -39.68 10.16 -15.51
CA PRO A 234 -38.25 9.97 -15.43
C PRO A 234 -37.87 8.50 -15.62
N LEU A 235 -36.69 8.25 -16.17
CA LEU A 235 -36.12 6.90 -16.31
C LEU A 235 -35.50 6.45 -14.98
N ALA A 236 -36.35 6.19 -13.99
CA ALA A 236 -35.96 5.81 -12.63
C ALA A 236 -36.58 4.47 -12.24
N PHE A 237 -35.75 3.50 -11.85
CA PHE A 237 -36.21 2.16 -11.47
C PHE A 237 -35.28 1.50 -10.44
N ASN A 238 -35.81 0.50 -9.73
CA ASN A 238 -35.12 -0.18 -8.65
C ASN A 238 -35.11 -1.70 -8.87
N PHE A 239 -33.92 -2.28 -8.78
CA PHE A 239 -33.70 -3.72 -8.69
C PHE A 239 -33.53 -4.13 -7.22
N VAL A 240 -34.67 -4.25 -6.52
CA VAL A 240 -34.73 -4.53 -5.07
C VAL A 240 -33.91 -5.76 -4.67
N ASP A 241 -33.93 -6.79 -5.51
CA ASP A 241 -33.28 -8.08 -5.25
C ASP A 241 -31.75 -8.07 -5.28
N VAL A 242 -31.17 -7.02 -5.85
CA VAL A 242 -29.72 -6.76 -5.89
C VAL A 242 -29.34 -5.44 -5.22
N GLY A 243 -30.30 -4.73 -4.61
CA GLY A 243 -30.04 -3.46 -3.92
C GLY A 243 -29.56 -2.34 -4.85
N VAL A 244 -29.92 -2.36 -6.14
CA VAL A 244 -29.46 -1.37 -7.13
C VAL A 244 -30.60 -0.46 -7.55
N THR A 245 -30.44 0.85 -7.35
CA THR A 245 -31.33 1.88 -7.88
C THR A 245 -30.64 2.64 -9.00
N VAL A 246 -31.33 2.83 -10.13
CA VAL A 246 -30.80 3.50 -11.32
C VAL A 246 -31.71 4.67 -11.70
N ASN A 247 -31.10 5.84 -11.91
CA ASN A 247 -31.74 6.99 -12.53
C ASN A 247 -30.95 7.39 -13.77
N LEU A 248 -31.57 7.32 -14.94
CA LEU A 248 -30.97 7.69 -16.22
C LEU A 248 -31.38 9.12 -16.64
N PRO A 249 -30.51 9.83 -17.39
CA PRO A 249 -30.81 11.17 -17.89
C PRO A 249 -31.89 11.18 -18.98
N ASP A 250 -32.58 12.31 -19.11
CA ASP A 250 -33.63 12.55 -20.11
C ASP A 250 -33.15 12.41 -21.56
N SER A 251 -31.85 12.53 -21.81
CA SER A 251 -31.25 12.33 -23.14
C SER A 251 -31.46 10.92 -23.68
N LEU A 252 -31.76 9.96 -22.81
CA LEU A 252 -31.99 8.55 -23.16
C LEU A 252 -33.48 8.19 -23.30
N LEU A 253 -34.42 9.12 -23.08
CA LEU A 253 -35.87 8.84 -23.14
C LEU A 253 -36.36 8.33 -24.51
N ASP A 254 -35.74 8.76 -25.59
CA ASP A 254 -36.11 8.37 -26.96
C ASP A 254 -35.23 7.22 -27.51
N VAL A 255 -34.40 6.60 -26.66
CA VAL A 255 -33.52 5.50 -27.04
C VAL A 255 -34.14 4.17 -26.59
N LEU A 256 -34.27 3.23 -27.52
CA LEU A 256 -34.67 1.86 -27.21
C LEU A 256 -33.51 1.14 -26.50
N LEU A 257 -33.58 1.14 -25.18
CA LEU A 257 -32.51 0.63 -24.33
C LEU A 257 -33.02 -0.40 -23.33
N VAL A 258 -32.06 -1.13 -22.78
CA VAL A 258 -32.22 -2.11 -21.72
C VAL A 258 -31.18 -1.77 -20.66
N VAL A 259 -31.58 -1.80 -19.39
CA VAL A 259 -30.63 -1.81 -18.28
C VAL A 259 -30.58 -3.19 -17.68
N ARG A 260 -29.37 -3.75 -17.61
CA ARG A 260 -29.09 -5.00 -16.93
C ARG A 260 -28.39 -4.71 -15.62
N ALA A 261 -28.88 -5.31 -14.54
CA ALA A 261 -28.14 -5.43 -13.28
C ALA A 261 -28.00 -6.91 -12.94
N MET A 262 -26.78 -7.41 -12.90
CA MET A 262 -26.48 -8.79 -12.55
C MET A 262 -25.48 -8.83 -11.40
N LEU A 263 -25.83 -9.51 -10.32
CA LEU A 263 -24.94 -9.76 -9.20
C LEU A 263 -24.44 -11.20 -9.29
N VAL A 264 -23.16 -11.39 -9.63
CA VAL A 264 -22.52 -12.71 -9.56
C VAL A 264 -21.92 -12.90 -8.17
N LYS A 265 -22.14 -14.07 -7.56
CA LYS A 265 -21.67 -14.39 -6.20
C LYS A 265 -20.28 -15.02 -6.17
N TYR A 266 -19.53 -14.85 -7.25
CA TYR A 266 -18.16 -15.31 -7.44
C TYR A 266 -17.32 -14.17 -8.00
N ASP A 267 -15.99 -14.31 -7.92
CA ASP A 267 -15.05 -13.28 -8.35
C ASP A 267 -14.05 -13.84 -9.36
N HIS A 268 -14.09 -13.28 -10.57
CA HIS A 268 -13.18 -13.63 -11.66
C HIS A 268 -12.22 -12.49 -12.04
N PHE A 269 -12.20 -11.39 -11.28
CA PHE A 269 -11.46 -10.16 -11.59
C PHE A 269 -10.34 -9.85 -10.61
N SER A 270 -10.43 -10.29 -9.35
CA SER A 270 -9.42 -9.95 -8.34
C SER A 270 -8.00 -10.29 -8.76
N ASP A 271 -7.78 -11.46 -9.37
CA ASP A 271 -6.45 -11.90 -9.80
C ASP A 271 -5.95 -11.22 -11.08
N LEU A 272 -6.78 -10.41 -11.73
CA LEU A 272 -6.40 -9.55 -12.85
C LEU A 272 -5.94 -8.16 -12.37
N CYS A 273 -6.18 -7.81 -11.11
CA CYS A 273 -5.75 -6.52 -10.56
C CYS A 273 -4.22 -6.46 -10.40
N PRO A 274 -3.58 -5.33 -10.74
CA PRO A 274 -2.13 -5.16 -10.55
C PRO A 274 -1.68 -5.35 -9.09
N SER A 275 -2.57 -5.07 -8.14
CA SER A 275 -2.32 -5.22 -6.70
C SER A 275 -2.49 -6.64 -6.15
N TRP A 276 -2.89 -7.62 -6.98
CA TRP A 276 -3.15 -8.99 -6.54
C TRP A 276 -1.88 -9.71 -6.09
N VAL A 277 -0.89 -9.77 -6.97
CA VAL A 277 0.41 -10.40 -6.69
C VAL A 277 1.28 -9.39 -5.94
N PRO A 278 1.78 -9.73 -4.74
CA PRO A 278 2.70 -8.85 -4.02
C PRO A 278 3.97 -8.59 -4.84
N ASN A 279 4.52 -7.37 -4.72
CA ASN A 279 5.86 -7.09 -5.24
C ASN A 279 6.86 -8.07 -4.62
N PRO A 280 7.82 -8.58 -5.40
CA PRO A 280 8.85 -9.47 -4.88
C PRO A 280 9.64 -8.76 -3.79
N LEU A 281 10.02 -9.51 -2.74
CA LEU A 281 10.88 -9.00 -1.69
C LEU A 281 12.26 -8.65 -2.26
N PRO A 282 12.85 -7.51 -1.87
CA PRO A 282 14.24 -7.19 -2.19
C PRO A 282 15.19 -8.31 -1.74
N GLU A 283 16.32 -8.48 -2.43
CA GLU A 283 17.28 -9.55 -2.10
C GLU A 283 17.77 -9.47 -0.65
N GLU A 284 17.91 -8.27 -0.09
CA GLU A 284 18.32 -8.09 1.29
C GLU A 284 17.31 -8.61 2.32
N GLU A 285 16.02 -8.64 1.97
CA GLU A 285 14.90 -9.09 2.81
C GLU A 285 14.59 -10.59 2.62
N GLN A 286 15.26 -11.27 1.69
CA GLN A 286 15.11 -12.73 1.48
C GLN A 286 15.97 -13.57 2.43
N LYS A 287 16.81 -12.91 3.25
CA LYS A 287 17.70 -13.56 4.21
C LYS A 287 16.92 -14.17 5.36
N ASP A 288 17.43 -15.29 5.89
CA ASP A 288 16.84 -15.88 7.09
C ASP A 288 17.22 -15.09 8.37
N LEU A 289 16.54 -15.39 9.48
CA LEU A 289 16.77 -14.71 10.76
C LEU A 289 18.22 -14.82 11.24
N TYR A 290 18.90 -15.93 10.94
CA TYR A 290 20.28 -16.15 11.34
C TYR A 290 21.23 -15.26 10.52
N GLU A 291 21.05 -15.22 9.20
CA GLU A 291 21.80 -14.36 8.30
C GLU A 291 21.59 -12.87 8.63
N MET A 292 20.35 -12.46 8.90
CA MET A 292 20.04 -11.09 9.31
C MET A 292 20.75 -10.71 10.62
N SER A 293 20.73 -11.60 11.62
CA SER A 293 21.41 -11.39 12.91
C SER A 293 22.94 -11.30 12.76
N LEU A 294 23.53 -12.00 11.80
CA LEU A 294 24.97 -11.88 11.51
C LEU A 294 25.31 -10.56 10.84
N VAL A 295 24.51 -10.13 9.87
CA VAL A 295 24.68 -8.84 9.18
C VAL A 295 24.56 -7.70 10.18
N GLU A 296 23.50 -7.70 11.01
CA GLU A 296 23.30 -6.71 12.07
C GLU A 296 24.52 -6.62 13.00
N TRP A 297 25.02 -7.76 13.46
CA TRP A 297 26.18 -7.81 14.36
C TRP A 297 27.45 -7.26 13.70
N ASN A 298 27.74 -7.68 12.46
CA ASN A 298 28.91 -7.21 11.73
C ASN A 298 28.85 -5.69 11.50
N THR A 299 27.71 -5.16 11.08
CA THR A 299 27.51 -3.71 10.90
C THR A 299 27.65 -2.97 12.22
N LYS A 300 27.11 -3.49 13.33
CA LYS A 300 27.29 -2.90 14.66
C LYS A 300 28.77 -2.89 15.09
N CYS A 301 29.53 -3.94 14.82
CA CYS A 301 30.97 -3.97 15.08
C CYS A 301 31.73 -2.92 14.26
N GLU A 302 31.40 -2.76 12.97
CA GLU A 302 32.00 -1.75 12.11
C GLU A 302 31.70 -0.32 12.61
N ILE A 303 30.45 -0.06 12.97
CA ILE A 303 30.04 1.23 13.55
C ILE A 303 30.75 1.46 14.89
N GLN A 304 30.88 0.43 15.74
CA GLN A 304 31.58 0.54 17.02
C GLN A 304 33.03 0.98 16.84
N VAL A 305 33.75 0.45 15.84
CA VAL A 305 35.12 0.88 15.51
C VAL A 305 35.16 2.36 15.11
N LEU A 306 34.15 2.86 14.40
CA LEU A 306 34.07 4.29 14.02
C LEU A 306 33.77 5.18 15.24
N VAL A 307 32.84 4.75 16.09
CA VAL A 307 32.49 5.44 17.34
C VAL A 307 33.71 5.52 18.27
N ASP A 308 34.46 4.43 18.43
CA ASP A 308 35.67 4.38 19.26
C ASP A 308 36.75 5.32 18.72
N ARG A 309 36.98 5.34 17.39
CA ARG A 309 37.93 6.28 16.75
C ARG A 309 37.54 7.73 16.95
N GLU A 310 36.25 8.06 16.83
CA GLU A 310 35.76 9.42 17.04
C GLU A 310 35.85 9.82 18.52
N ASN A 311 35.53 8.92 19.45
CA ASN A 311 35.71 9.13 20.88
C ASN A 311 37.19 9.38 21.23
N ASP A 312 38.11 8.61 20.65
CA ASP A 312 39.55 8.80 20.81
C ASP A 312 40.01 10.17 20.25
N ARG A 313 39.46 10.59 19.11
CA ARG A 313 39.75 11.91 18.52
C ARG A 313 39.26 13.03 19.43
N ARG A 314 38.03 12.93 19.96
CA ARG A 314 37.44 13.87 20.92
C ARG A 314 38.28 13.95 22.21
N ALA A 315 38.72 12.82 22.73
CA ALA A 315 39.56 12.75 23.93
C ALA A 315 40.94 13.41 23.72
N LYS A 316 41.59 13.18 22.57
CA LYS A 316 42.88 13.82 22.22
C LYS A 316 42.75 15.33 22.06
N LEU A 317 41.68 15.80 21.40
CA LEU A 317 41.42 17.23 21.22
C LEU A 317 41.12 17.94 22.55
N ALA A 318 40.31 17.30 23.41
CA ALA A 318 40.04 17.80 24.77
C ALA A 318 41.32 17.88 25.62
N ALA A 319 42.19 16.87 25.54
CA ALA A 319 43.49 16.88 26.24
C ALA A 319 44.40 18.02 25.77
N LYS A 320 44.50 18.23 24.45
CA LYS A 320 45.30 19.32 23.84
C LYS A 320 44.84 20.71 24.30
N ILE A 321 43.53 20.90 24.47
CA ILE A 321 42.95 22.17 24.91
C ILE A 321 43.04 22.37 26.43
N ALA A 322 42.98 21.29 27.22
CA ALA A 322 43.27 21.35 28.65
C ALA A 322 44.74 21.75 28.94
N GLU A 323 45.68 21.39 28.06
CA GLU A 323 47.09 21.80 28.16
C GLU A 323 47.33 23.28 27.80
N LEU A 324 46.45 23.88 27.00
CA LEU A 324 46.47 25.31 26.69
C LEU A 324 45.95 26.12 27.90
N LYS A 325 46.85 26.49 28.82
CA LYS A 325 46.56 27.38 29.96
C LYS A 325 45.83 28.67 29.50
N PRO A 326 44.80 29.16 30.23
CA PRO A 326 44.38 30.54 30.07
C PRO A 326 45.53 31.44 30.54
N ALA A 327 46.07 32.25 29.63
CA ALA A 327 47.05 33.28 29.99
C ALA A 327 46.39 34.28 30.95
N LEU A 328 46.88 34.30 32.20
CA LEU A 328 46.55 35.36 33.16
C LEU A 328 47.07 36.71 32.62
N PRO A 329 46.35 37.83 32.85
CA PRO A 329 46.74 39.13 32.34
C PRO A 329 48.05 39.57 33.00
N ALA A 330 49.06 39.83 32.19
CA ALA A 330 50.35 40.34 32.63
C ALA A 330 50.16 41.71 33.30
N THR A 331 50.60 41.82 34.55
CA THR A 331 50.71 43.07 35.28
C THR A 331 51.81 43.93 34.67
N ASP A 332 51.41 45.16 34.34
CA ASP A 332 52.18 46.24 33.74
C ASP A 332 53.25 46.76 34.73
N ASP A 333 54.53 46.79 34.34
CA ASP A 333 55.53 47.71 34.91
C ASP A 333 56.81 47.85 34.05
N THR A 334 56.82 48.94 33.27
CA THR A 334 57.90 49.85 32.82
C THR A 334 59.37 49.43 32.50
N ARG A 335 59.71 49.69 31.21
CA ARG A 335 60.74 50.63 30.64
C ARG A 335 62.18 50.18 30.26
N HIS A 336 62.45 50.44 28.96
CA HIS A 336 63.71 50.70 28.22
C HIS A 336 64.63 49.48 27.94
N THR A 337 65.11 49.17 26.73
CA THR A 337 65.58 49.99 25.58
C THR A 337 65.40 49.30 24.21
N LYS A 338 65.54 50.08 23.13
CA LYS A 338 65.34 49.76 21.71
C LYS A 338 66.26 48.66 21.14
N SER A 339 65.72 47.81 20.27
CA SER A 339 66.34 47.49 18.97
C SER A 339 65.29 47.05 17.94
N VAL A 340 65.34 47.70 16.79
CA VAL A 340 64.50 47.47 15.60
C VAL A 340 64.83 46.12 14.96
N SER A 341 63.82 45.37 14.53
CA SER A 341 63.88 44.53 13.32
C SER A 341 62.49 44.27 12.74
N LYS A 342 62.45 44.31 11.41
CA LYS A 342 61.32 44.16 10.50
C LYS A 342 60.71 42.76 10.58
N ASP A 343 59.40 42.67 10.72
CA ASP A 343 58.47 42.07 9.76
C ASP A 343 57.13 41.83 10.45
N GLY A 344 56.06 42.31 9.80
CA GLY A 344 54.70 42.11 10.27
C GLY A 344 54.27 40.66 10.08
N ARG A 345 53.80 40.04 11.16
CA ARG A 345 52.64 39.11 11.23
C ARG A 345 52.48 38.60 12.66
N PRO A 346 51.52 39.12 13.44
CA PRO A 346 51.01 38.42 14.61
C PRO A 346 49.58 37.97 14.32
N THR A 347 49.34 36.78 13.71
CA THR A 347 47.94 36.32 13.55
C THR A 347 47.70 34.80 13.36
N SER A 348 48.66 33.97 12.92
CA SER A 348 48.30 32.57 12.57
C SER A 348 48.03 31.63 13.75
N GLN A 349 48.61 31.86 14.93
CA GLN A 349 48.38 30.96 16.08
C GLN A 349 47.01 31.20 16.73
N THR A 350 46.56 32.46 16.80
CA THR A 350 45.26 32.82 17.40
C THR A 350 44.09 32.35 16.54
N SER A 351 44.20 32.42 15.21
CA SER A 351 43.13 31.94 14.31
C SER A 351 43.01 30.41 14.31
N LEU A 352 44.12 29.67 14.43
CA LEU A 352 44.11 28.21 14.55
C LEU A 352 43.46 27.75 15.85
N LEU A 353 43.74 28.45 16.96
CA LEU A 353 43.12 28.22 18.26
C LEU A 353 41.62 28.54 18.25
N GLU A 354 41.21 29.64 17.61
CA GLU A 354 39.79 29.96 17.43
C GLU A 354 39.06 28.90 16.60
N SER A 355 39.66 28.41 15.50
CA SER A 355 39.06 27.31 14.71
C SER A 355 38.97 26.00 15.49
N GLU A 356 40.01 25.61 16.25
CA GLU A 356 39.99 24.40 17.09
C GLU A 356 38.97 24.52 18.26
N LEU A 357 38.79 25.72 18.82
CA LEU A 357 37.77 26.01 19.84
C LEU A 357 36.34 25.97 19.27
N LEU A 358 36.15 26.48 18.04
CA LEU A 358 34.86 26.45 17.35
C LEU A 358 34.47 25.02 16.97
N GLU A 359 35.43 24.22 16.50
CA GLU A 359 35.27 22.80 16.20
C GLU A 359 34.89 22.01 17.47
N LEU A 360 35.53 22.30 18.62
CA LEU A 360 35.13 21.72 19.90
C LEU A 360 33.74 22.15 20.37
N GLN A 361 33.36 23.43 20.20
CA GLN A 361 32.01 23.89 20.52
C GLN A 361 30.96 23.16 19.70
N GLN A 362 31.22 22.94 18.41
CA GLN A 362 30.36 22.14 17.53
C GLN A 362 30.31 20.67 17.97
N ILE A 363 31.46 20.06 18.29
CA ILE A 363 31.57 18.66 18.71
C ILE A 363 30.88 18.43 20.08
N GLN A 364 31.02 19.35 21.03
CA GLN A 364 30.38 19.28 22.36
C GLN A 364 28.86 19.46 22.29
N GLN A 365 28.34 20.15 21.27
CA GLN A 365 26.90 20.30 21.04
C GLN A 365 26.28 19.06 20.37
N THR A 366 27.09 18.20 19.71
CA THR A 366 26.59 16.94 19.14
C THR A 366 26.56 15.82 20.18
N PRO A 367 25.39 15.24 20.50
CA PRO A 367 25.31 14.11 21.42
C PRO A 367 26.10 12.92 20.88
N ILE A 368 26.84 12.23 21.75
CA ILE A 368 27.56 11.00 21.39
C ILE A 368 26.51 9.90 21.24
N LYS A 369 26.29 9.46 20.01
CA LYS A 369 25.42 8.32 19.73
C LYS A 369 26.18 7.01 19.92
N THR A 370 25.53 6.02 20.52
CA THR A 370 26.08 4.66 20.64
C THR A 370 26.02 3.96 19.27
N ALA A 371 26.88 2.96 19.04
CA ALA A 371 26.82 2.17 17.80
C ALA A 371 25.44 1.56 17.51
N SER A 372 24.72 1.14 18.57
CA SER A 372 23.35 0.64 18.45
C SER A 372 22.34 1.71 18.02
N GLU A 373 22.52 2.97 18.44
CA GLU A 373 21.64 4.09 18.07
C GLU A 373 21.88 4.50 16.62
N ILE A 374 23.15 4.57 16.20
CA ILE A 374 23.52 4.84 14.80
C ILE A 374 22.98 3.75 13.88
N TYR A 375 23.11 2.48 14.29
CA TYR A 375 22.54 1.36 13.52
C TYR A 375 21.01 1.45 13.43
N ALA A 376 20.32 1.76 14.53
CA ALA A 376 18.87 1.91 14.53
C ALA A 376 18.41 3.03 13.58
N GLU A 377 19.09 4.17 13.55
CA GLU A 377 18.80 5.26 12.62
C GLU A 377 19.01 4.84 11.15
N GLN A 378 20.11 4.15 10.86
CA GLN A 378 20.39 3.64 9.52
C GLN A 378 19.35 2.60 9.08
N GLU A 379 18.91 1.74 10.00
CA GLU A 379 17.89 0.74 9.73
C GLU A 379 16.51 1.39 9.53
N ASP A 380 16.17 2.43 10.29
CA ASP A 380 14.93 3.21 10.09
C ASP A 380 14.92 3.88 8.70
N GLU A 381 16.04 4.48 8.27
CA GLU A 381 16.19 5.05 6.93
C GLU A 381 16.09 4.00 5.82
N LYS A 382 16.72 2.85 6.02
CA LYS A 382 16.64 1.70 5.10
C LYS A 382 15.21 1.18 5.02
N GLN A 383 14.54 0.98 6.15
CA GLN A 383 13.14 0.55 6.19
C GLN A 383 12.20 1.57 5.56
N ALA A 384 12.44 2.87 5.72
CA ALA A 384 11.67 3.90 5.02
C ALA A 384 11.79 3.75 3.50
N THR A 385 12.99 3.43 3.01
CA THR A 385 13.26 3.19 1.58
C THR A 385 12.60 1.90 1.09
N VAL A 386 12.73 0.80 1.84
CA VAL A 386 12.12 -0.50 1.49
C VAL A 386 10.59 -0.41 1.51
N LYS A 387 9.99 0.34 2.45
CA LYS A 387 8.54 0.56 2.49
C LYS A 387 8.00 1.19 1.20
N LEU A 388 8.77 2.06 0.54
CA LEU A 388 8.37 2.64 -0.75
C LEU A 388 8.30 1.59 -1.86
N GLN A 389 9.09 0.52 -1.78
CA GLN A 389 9.07 -0.58 -2.76
C GLN A 389 7.85 -1.50 -2.59
N TYR A 390 7.23 -1.51 -1.41
CA TYR A 390 5.96 -2.21 -1.17
C TYR A 390 4.73 -1.43 -1.60
N CYS A 391 4.88 -0.17 -2.00
CA CYS A 391 3.78 0.60 -2.57
C CYS A 391 3.39 0.03 -3.93
N VAL A 392 2.09 -0.18 -4.13
CA VAL A 392 1.54 -0.57 -5.42
C VAL A 392 1.16 0.70 -6.18
N GLU A 393 1.73 0.89 -7.37
CA GLU A 393 1.31 1.94 -8.29
C GLU A 393 -0.01 1.56 -8.94
N LEU A 394 -1.06 2.32 -8.66
CA LEU A 394 -2.41 2.08 -9.16
C LEU A 394 -2.96 3.34 -9.81
N LYS A 395 -3.77 3.15 -10.84
CA LYS A 395 -4.51 4.25 -11.46
C LYS A 395 -5.72 4.65 -10.59
N PRO A 396 -6.28 5.85 -10.77
CA PRO A 396 -7.40 6.34 -9.95
C PRO A 396 -8.65 5.45 -9.95
N TYR A 397 -8.83 4.63 -10.99
CA TYR A 397 -9.95 3.72 -11.17
C TYR A 397 -9.61 2.25 -10.84
N GLU A 398 -8.40 1.96 -10.37
CA GLU A 398 -7.97 0.61 -10.02
C GLU A 398 -8.10 0.39 -8.50
N LEU A 399 -8.51 -0.82 -8.12
CA LEU A 399 -8.71 -1.19 -6.72
C LEU A 399 -7.41 -1.70 -6.09
N ASN A 400 -7.11 -1.24 -4.87
CA ASN A 400 -6.02 -1.78 -4.07
C ASN A 400 -6.48 -2.99 -3.25
N LEU A 401 -6.26 -4.20 -3.76
CA LEU A 401 -6.60 -5.47 -3.10
C LEU A 401 -5.66 -5.82 -1.93
N ARG A 402 -4.61 -5.04 -1.69
CA ARG A 402 -3.78 -5.14 -0.47
C ARG A 402 -4.38 -4.37 0.70
N LYS A 403 -5.28 -3.41 0.41
CA LYS A 403 -6.01 -2.62 1.41
C LYS A 403 -7.45 -3.09 1.58
N TYR A 404 -8.09 -3.54 0.51
CA TYR A 404 -9.49 -3.94 0.49
C TYR A 404 -9.62 -5.41 0.07
N MET A 405 -10.72 -6.04 0.47
CA MET A 405 -11.07 -7.40 0.11
C MET A 405 -12.50 -7.44 -0.42
N ILE A 406 -12.75 -8.25 -1.44
CA ILE A 406 -14.09 -8.44 -2.01
C ILE A 406 -14.88 -9.38 -1.09
N LEU A 407 -16.10 -8.99 -0.71
CA LEU A 407 -16.95 -9.75 0.22
C LEU A 407 -18.25 -10.28 -0.41
N GLY A 408 -18.83 -9.56 -1.36
CA GLY A 408 -20.20 -9.78 -1.84
C GLY A 408 -20.34 -10.24 -3.29
N GLY A 409 -19.23 -10.56 -3.96
CA GLY A 409 -19.21 -10.83 -5.39
C GLY A 409 -19.11 -9.55 -6.22
N VAL A 410 -19.60 -9.60 -7.46
CA VAL A 410 -19.38 -8.55 -8.47
C VAL A 410 -20.70 -8.12 -9.11
N TYR A 411 -20.89 -6.81 -9.19
CA TYR A 411 -22.01 -6.20 -9.91
C TYR A 411 -21.62 -5.94 -11.37
N HIS A 412 -22.44 -6.43 -12.29
CA HIS A 412 -22.45 -6.04 -13.69
C HIS A 412 -23.66 -5.14 -13.92
N ILE A 413 -23.42 -3.87 -14.21
CA ILE A 413 -24.46 -2.89 -14.50
C ILE A 413 -24.22 -2.38 -15.91
N ASP A 414 -25.08 -2.77 -16.83
CA ASP A 414 -24.89 -2.53 -18.26
C ASP A 414 -26.05 -1.72 -18.84
N LEU A 415 -25.70 -0.75 -19.69
CA LEU A 415 -26.64 -0.03 -20.54
C LEU A 415 -26.54 -0.59 -21.95
N LEU A 416 -27.60 -1.27 -22.39
CA LEU A 416 -27.62 -2.11 -23.59
C LEU A 416 -28.67 -1.61 -24.58
N GLN A 417 -28.43 -1.80 -25.87
CA GLN A 417 -29.43 -1.57 -26.92
C GLN A 417 -30.49 -2.66 -26.83
N GLN A 418 -31.74 -2.27 -27.01
CA GLN A 418 -32.83 -3.23 -27.09
C GLN A 418 -32.74 -4.02 -28.42
N PRO A 419 -32.68 -5.36 -28.40
CA PRO A 419 -32.70 -6.16 -29.63
C PRO A 419 -34.01 -5.95 -30.42
N PRO A 420 -34.02 -6.20 -31.74
CA PRO A 420 -35.24 -6.14 -32.52
C PRO A 420 -36.31 -7.09 -31.97
N GLN A 421 -37.49 -6.55 -31.69
CA GLN A 421 -38.62 -7.30 -31.12
C GLN A 421 -39.45 -7.99 -32.22
N PRO A 422 -40.17 -9.08 -31.89
CA PRO A 422 -41.09 -9.72 -32.82
C PRO A 422 -42.26 -8.79 -33.17
N GLN A 423 -42.71 -8.84 -34.42
CA GLN A 423 -43.87 -8.09 -34.88
C GLN A 423 -44.91 -9.07 -35.44
N GLU A 424 -46.16 -8.91 -35.02
CA GLU A 424 -47.28 -9.63 -35.60
C GLU A 424 -47.74 -8.97 -36.89
N LEU A 425 -47.82 -9.76 -37.96
CA LEU A 425 -48.36 -9.34 -39.26
C LEU A 425 -49.88 -9.53 -39.30
N HIS A 426 -50.53 -8.94 -40.31
CA HIS A 426 -51.99 -9.01 -40.47
C HIS A 426 -52.57 -10.43 -40.56
N ASP A 427 -51.76 -11.39 -41.03
CA ASP A 427 -52.12 -12.80 -41.16
C ASP A 427 -51.86 -13.63 -39.89
N LYS A 428 -51.50 -12.96 -38.77
CA LYS A 428 -51.10 -13.55 -37.49
C LYS A 428 -49.79 -14.34 -37.55
N SER A 429 -48.99 -14.17 -38.60
CA SER A 429 -47.60 -14.64 -38.59
C SER A 429 -46.71 -13.66 -37.83
N THR A 430 -45.68 -14.17 -37.16
CA THR A 430 -44.72 -13.34 -36.42
C THR A 430 -43.42 -13.26 -37.19
N ILE A 431 -42.92 -12.05 -37.41
CA ILE A 431 -41.60 -11.80 -38.01
C ILE A 431 -40.68 -11.16 -36.97
N THR A 432 -39.42 -11.59 -36.93
CA THR A 432 -38.40 -10.99 -36.08
C THR A 432 -37.14 -10.78 -36.88
N VAL A 433 -36.61 -9.56 -36.87
CA VAL A 433 -35.32 -9.25 -37.49
C VAL A 433 -34.20 -9.76 -36.59
N LEU A 434 -33.22 -10.45 -37.16
CA LEU A 434 -32.04 -10.93 -36.43
C LEU A 434 -30.81 -10.17 -36.91
N GLU A 435 -30.23 -9.37 -36.02
CA GLU A 435 -28.94 -8.74 -36.23
C GLU A 435 -27.82 -9.71 -35.87
N VAL A 436 -26.82 -9.83 -36.75
CA VAL A 436 -25.68 -10.74 -36.58
C VAL A 436 -24.43 -9.89 -36.32
N PRO A 437 -23.62 -10.20 -35.28
CA PRO A 437 -23.76 -11.32 -34.35
C PRO A 437 -24.92 -11.17 -33.35
N THR A 438 -25.53 -12.31 -32.97
CA THR A 438 -26.65 -12.37 -32.01
C THR A 438 -26.14 -12.25 -30.58
N GLN A 439 -25.74 -11.03 -30.21
CA GLN A 439 -25.14 -10.70 -28.91
C GLN A 439 -25.68 -9.38 -28.36
N LEU A 440 -25.41 -9.13 -27.08
CA LEU A 440 -25.72 -7.83 -26.46
C LEU A 440 -24.85 -6.73 -27.07
N SER A 441 -25.46 -5.58 -27.34
CA SER A 441 -24.78 -4.39 -27.85
C SER A 441 -24.89 -3.26 -26.81
N PRO A 442 -23.78 -2.63 -26.38
CA PRO A 442 -23.86 -1.51 -25.45
C PRO A 442 -24.45 -0.25 -26.12
N VAL A 443 -25.12 0.58 -25.33
CA VAL A 443 -25.48 1.95 -25.76
C VAL A 443 -24.24 2.83 -25.61
N GLU A 444 -23.89 3.56 -26.65
CA GLU A 444 -22.82 4.56 -26.60
C GLU A 444 -23.31 5.79 -25.82
N PHE A 445 -23.01 5.83 -24.53
CA PHE A 445 -23.36 6.93 -23.64
C PHE A 445 -22.13 7.32 -22.79
N HIS A 446 -21.72 8.58 -22.90
CA HIS A 446 -20.61 9.13 -22.13
C HIS A 446 -20.85 10.61 -21.86
N GLU A 447 -20.82 10.99 -20.59
CA GLU A 447 -20.91 12.40 -20.16
C GLU A 447 -19.76 12.71 -19.21
N LYS A 448 -19.02 13.79 -19.50
CA LYS A 448 -17.86 14.20 -18.70
C LYS A 448 -18.31 15.18 -17.64
N TYR A 449 -18.25 14.77 -16.38
CA TYR A 449 -18.45 15.65 -15.24
C TYR A 449 -17.12 16.12 -14.67
N VAL A 450 -16.95 17.43 -14.54
CA VAL A 450 -15.83 18.05 -13.83
C VAL A 450 -16.40 18.79 -12.63
N PRO A 451 -16.14 18.35 -11.40
CA PRO A 451 -16.65 19.04 -10.23
C PRO A 451 -16.07 20.46 -10.15
N PRO A 452 -16.84 21.44 -9.69
CA PRO A 452 -16.34 22.80 -9.53
C PRO A 452 -15.17 22.84 -8.52
N PRO A 453 -14.18 23.73 -8.71
CA PRO A 453 -13.04 23.83 -7.81
C PRO A 453 -13.50 24.31 -6.42
N PRO A 454 -12.89 23.77 -5.34
CA PRO A 454 -13.20 24.21 -3.99
C PRO A 454 -12.94 25.72 -3.83
N PRO A 455 -13.70 26.43 -2.98
CA PRO A 455 -13.49 27.84 -2.72
C PRO A 455 -12.09 28.11 -2.15
N GLU A 456 -11.44 29.19 -2.62
CA GLU A 456 -10.13 29.59 -2.11
C GLU A 456 -10.21 29.94 -0.61
N PRO A 457 -9.22 29.53 0.20
CA PRO A 457 -9.25 29.76 1.63
C PRO A 457 -9.29 31.27 1.96
N GLY A 458 -10.38 31.71 2.60
CA GLY A 458 -10.58 33.09 3.04
C GLY A 458 -11.53 33.93 2.17
N GLN A 459 -11.98 33.40 1.02
CA GLN A 459 -12.91 34.11 0.14
C GLN A 459 -14.36 33.72 0.44
N ARG A 460 -15.18 34.68 0.88
CA ARG A 460 -16.64 34.50 1.00
C ARG A 460 -17.27 34.75 -0.37
N ARG A 461 -17.75 33.70 -1.03
CA ARG A 461 -18.59 33.80 -2.23
C ARG A 461 -19.95 34.40 -1.84
N LEU A 462 -20.55 35.19 -2.73
CA LEU A 462 -21.88 35.76 -2.48
C LEU A 462 -22.94 34.63 -2.53
N PRO A 463 -24.05 34.72 -1.76
CA PRO A 463 -25.10 33.69 -1.79
C PRO A 463 -25.64 33.41 -3.21
N GLU A 464 -25.80 34.45 -4.04
CA GLU A 464 -26.27 34.31 -5.43
C GLU A 464 -25.28 33.54 -6.32
N GLU A 465 -23.97 33.69 -6.08
CA GLU A 465 -22.94 32.95 -6.81
C GLU A 465 -22.95 31.47 -6.44
N ILE A 466 -23.16 31.18 -5.15
CA ILE A 466 -23.31 29.81 -4.63
C ILE A 466 -24.56 29.15 -5.23
N GLU A 467 -25.69 29.86 -5.26
CA GLU A 467 -26.93 29.35 -5.86
C GLU A 467 -26.78 29.10 -7.37
N ALA A 468 -26.11 30.01 -8.10
CA ALA A 468 -25.85 29.84 -9.52
C ALA A 468 -24.91 28.65 -9.82
N GLU A 469 -23.90 28.45 -8.97
CA GLU A 469 -22.95 27.34 -9.07
C GLU A 469 -23.62 26.00 -8.73
N LEU A 470 -24.42 25.94 -7.66
CA LEU A 470 -25.23 24.76 -7.30
C LEU A 470 -26.20 24.41 -8.42
N LYS A 471 -26.92 25.38 -8.97
CA LYS A 471 -27.85 25.15 -10.08
C LYS A 471 -27.15 24.68 -11.35
N LYS A 472 -25.91 25.15 -11.59
CA LYS A 472 -25.09 24.65 -12.70
C LYS A 472 -24.63 23.23 -12.43
N GLN A 473 -24.23 22.93 -11.20
CA GLN A 473 -23.82 21.60 -10.78
C GLN A 473 -24.97 20.60 -10.89
N GLU A 474 -26.17 20.94 -10.41
CA GLU A 474 -27.39 20.13 -10.54
C GLU A 474 -27.66 19.80 -12.01
N LYS A 475 -27.62 20.81 -12.91
CA LYS A 475 -27.80 20.59 -14.35
C LYS A 475 -26.76 19.67 -14.99
N GLU A 476 -25.51 19.69 -14.52
CA GLU A 476 -24.49 18.77 -15.02
C GLU A 476 -24.68 17.36 -14.43
N LEU A 477 -25.16 17.24 -13.19
CA LEU A 477 -25.50 15.96 -12.57
C LEU A 477 -26.74 15.31 -13.21
N GLU A 478 -27.73 16.10 -13.63
CA GLU A 478 -28.92 15.64 -14.36
C GLU A 478 -28.59 14.98 -15.71
N LYS A 479 -27.41 15.26 -16.28
CA LYS A 479 -26.93 14.59 -17.50
C LYS A 479 -26.31 13.24 -17.22
N LEU A 480 -25.96 12.93 -15.97
CA LEU A 480 -25.29 11.69 -15.61
C LEU A 480 -26.30 10.60 -15.25
N ALA A 481 -25.91 9.35 -15.50
CA ALA A 481 -26.59 8.21 -14.89
C ALA A 481 -26.19 8.10 -13.42
N LEU A 482 -27.17 8.08 -12.52
CA LEU A 482 -26.97 7.91 -11.09
C LEU A 482 -27.30 6.48 -10.70
N ILE A 483 -26.31 5.78 -10.15
CA ILE A 483 -26.44 4.40 -9.66
C ILE A 483 -26.19 4.42 -8.15
N SER A 484 -27.16 3.91 -7.38
CA SER A 484 -27.02 3.71 -5.94
C SER A 484 -27.05 2.21 -5.64
N ILE A 485 -26.11 1.76 -4.82
CA ILE A 485 -25.99 0.36 -4.38
C ILE A 485 -26.13 0.37 -2.85
N GLU A 486 -27.12 -0.34 -2.32
CA GLU A 486 -27.46 -0.42 -0.89
C GLU A 486 -26.91 -1.66 -0.18
#